data_AF-A0A3E1NIK5-F1
#
_entry.id   AF-A0A3E1NIK5-F1
#
_cell.length_a   1.000
_cell.length_b   1.000
_cell.length_c   1.000
_cell.angle_alpha   90.00
_cell.angle_beta   90.00
_cell.angle_gamma   90.00
#
_symmetry.space_group_name_H-M   'P 1'
#
loop_
_entity.id
_entity.type
_entity.pdbx_description
1 polymer ?
#
loop_
_entity_poly.entity_id
_entity_poly.type
_entity_poly.pdbx_seq_one_letter_code
_entity_poly.pdbx_strand_id
1 'polypeptide(L)'
;MENIITTYNRIKTTQFREHSDLLKLRLTLLEVMSHFSKEYQKVSNPVMRHHIYVTFYRLESVYKKTVTTLWHTPLHFKKTKRDTLQHISNFLNKAEHLDTKMEYRMQPQSAATGMQVALA
;
A
#
# COMPACT_ATOMS: atom_id res chain seq x y z
N MET A 1 7.32 -2.58 3.40
CA MET A 1 6.90 -2.31 2.01
C MET A 1 7.05 -3.51 1.05
N GLU A 2 8.19 -4.21 1.05
CA GLU A 2 8.52 -5.32 0.14
C GLU A 2 7.44 -6.41 0.03
N ASN A 3 6.86 -6.84 1.15
CA ASN A 3 5.80 -7.85 1.16
C ASN A 3 4.56 -7.46 0.33
N ILE A 4 4.22 -6.16 0.30
CA ILE A 4 3.08 -5.67 -0.51
C ILE A 4 3.44 -5.76 -2.00
N ILE A 5 4.70 -5.49 -2.37
CA ILE A 5 5.19 -5.58 -3.76
C ILE A 5 5.22 -7.04 -4.21
N THR A 6 5.73 -7.95 -3.38
CA THR A 6 5.75 -9.40 -3.67
C THR A 6 4.34 -9.93 -3.91
N THR A 7 3.39 -9.58 -3.03
CA THR A 7 2.00 -10.02 -3.17
C THR A 7 1.30 -9.35 -4.35
N TYR A 8 1.60 -8.08 -4.66
CA TYR A 8 1.16 -7.42 -5.89
C TYR A 8 1.59 -8.15 -7.16
N ASN A 9 2.86 -8.57 -7.22
CA ASN A 9 3.40 -9.32 -8.36
C ASN A 9 2.73 -10.70 -8.49
N ARG A 10 2.46 -11.39 -7.37
CA ARG A 10 1.69 -12.64 -7.37
C ARG A 10 0.27 -12.46 -7.91
N ILE A 11 -0.42 -11.38 -7.53
CA ILE A 11 -1.76 -11.07 -8.08
C ILE A 11 -1.67 -10.82 -9.59
N LYS A 12 -0.63 -10.12 -10.05
CA LYS A 12 -0.40 -9.83 -11.48
C LYS A 12 -0.23 -11.11 -12.32
N THR A 13 0.44 -12.13 -11.79
CA THR A 13 0.66 -13.41 -12.49
C THR A 13 -0.51 -14.38 -12.36
N THR A 14 -1.43 -14.20 -11.40
CA THR A 14 -2.58 -15.09 -11.23
C THR A 14 -3.50 -15.04 -12.45
N GLN A 15 -3.87 -16.18 -13.01
CA GLN A 15 -4.78 -16.31 -14.14
C GLN A 15 -6.04 -17.05 -13.72
N PHE A 16 -7.15 -16.82 -14.43
CA PHE A 16 -8.36 -17.62 -14.25
C PHE A 16 -8.27 -18.84 -15.16
N ARG A 17 -7.99 -20.01 -14.60
CA ARG A 17 -8.05 -21.29 -15.32
C ARG A 17 -9.16 -22.15 -14.75
N GLU A 18 -9.30 -22.16 -13.42
CA GLU A 18 -10.30 -22.95 -12.71
C GLU A 18 -10.93 -22.17 -11.56
N HIS A 19 -12.04 -22.67 -11.01
CA HIS A 19 -12.70 -22.04 -9.86
C HIS A 19 -11.80 -21.96 -8.63
N SER A 20 -10.83 -22.86 -8.47
CA SER A 20 -9.85 -22.82 -7.38
C SER A 20 -9.00 -21.53 -7.40
N ASP A 21 -8.80 -20.92 -8.57
CA ASP A 21 -8.03 -19.69 -8.72
C ASP A 21 -8.75 -18.46 -8.14
N LEU A 22 -10.09 -18.50 -8.04
CA LEU A 22 -10.84 -17.47 -7.31
C LEU A 22 -10.51 -17.50 -5.82
N LEU A 23 -10.41 -18.71 -5.24
CA LEU A 23 -10.04 -18.87 -3.84
C LEU A 23 -8.60 -18.43 -3.61
N LYS A 24 -7.68 -18.76 -4.54
CA LYS A 24 -6.30 -18.26 -4.51
C LYS A 24 -6.26 -16.73 -4.54
N LEU A 25 -7.00 -16.09 -5.45
CA LEU A 25 -7.06 -14.64 -5.54
C LEU A 25 -7.60 -14.02 -4.23
N ARG A 26 -8.68 -14.57 -3.65
CA ARG A 26 -9.23 -14.12 -2.37
C ARG A 26 -8.22 -14.26 -1.23
N LEU A 27 -7.50 -15.38 -1.16
CA LEU A 27 -6.44 -15.60 -0.18
C LEU A 27 -5.32 -14.57 -0.35
N THR A 28 -4.88 -14.33 -1.59
CA THR A 28 -3.85 -13.33 -1.88
C THR A 28 -4.31 -11.90 -1.55
N LEU A 29 -5.62 -11.60 -1.69
CA LEU A 29 -6.21 -10.33 -1.20
C LEU A 29 -6.11 -10.20 0.33
N LEU A 30 -6.44 -11.26 1.07
CA LEU A 30 -6.31 -11.27 2.53
C LEU A 30 -4.85 -11.13 2.97
N GLU A 31 -3.92 -11.78 2.28
CA GLU A 31 -2.48 -11.66 2.52
C GLU A 31 -2.02 -10.19 2.37
N VAL A 32 -2.38 -9.52 1.27
CA VAL A 32 -1.97 -8.12 1.08
C VAL A 32 -2.63 -7.18 2.09
N MET A 33 -3.89 -7.42 2.47
CA MET A 33 -4.56 -6.66 3.54
C MET A 33 -3.84 -6.84 4.89
N SER A 34 -3.40 -8.06 5.21
CA SER A 34 -2.59 -8.33 6.38
C SER A 34 -1.26 -7.58 6.36
N HIS A 35 -0.59 -7.52 5.20
CA HIS A 35 0.61 -6.70 5.05
C HIS A 35 0.33 -5.21 5.27
N PHE A 36 -0.74 -4.65 4.70
CA PHE A 36 -1.13 -3.25 4.95
C PHE A 36 -1.39 -2.98 6.44
N SER A 37 -2.07 -3.89 7.14
CA SER A 37 -2.31 -3.77 8.59
C SER A 37 -1.01 -3.74 9.38
N LYS A 38 -0.05 -4.61 9.06
CA LYS A 38 1.28 -4.64 9.69
C LYS A 38 2.09 -3.37 9.39
N GLU A 39 2.05 -2.87 8.15
CA GLU A 39 2.75 -1.64 7.77
C GLU A 39 2.13 -0.42 8.47
N TYR A 40 0.81 -0.38 8.65
CA TYR A 40 0.13 0.70 9.40
C TYR A 40 0.71 0.90 10.81
N GLN A 41 1.01 -0.21 11.49
CA GLN A 41 1.58 -0.19 12.85
C GLN A 41 3.04 0.29 12.88
N LYS A 42 3.78 0.09 11.78
CA LYS A 42 5.21 0.45 11.69
C LYS A 42 5.44 1.89 11.22
N VAL A 43 4.55 2.41 10.39
CA VAL A 43 4.73 3.72 9.76
C VAL A 43 4.41 4.84 10.76
N SER A 44 5.39 5.69 11.05
CA SER A 44 5.25 6.89 11.89
C SER A 44 4.65 8.09 11.13
N ASN A 45 4.89 8.18 9.82
CA ASN A 45 4.38 9.25 8.98
C ASN A 45 2.83 9.23 8.92
N PRO A 46 2.13 10.28 9.40
CA PRO A 46 0.68 10.29 9.45
C PRO A 46 0.02 10.27 8.07
N VAL A 47 0.65 10.88 7.06
CA VAL A 47 0.14 10.91 5.68
C VAL A 47 0.23 9.52 5.05
N MET A 48 1.39 8.88 5.17
CA MET A 48 1.57 7.50 4.69
C MET A 48 0.64 6.54 5.43
N ARG A 49 0.51 6.69 6.75
CA ARG A 49 -0.41 5.91 7.59
C ARG A 49 -1.86 6.07 7.13
N HIS A 50 -2.28 7.28 6.77
CA HIS A 50 -3.60 7.53 6.19
C HIS A 50 -3.77 6.82 4.84
N HIS A 51 -2.78 6.87 3.94
CA HIS A 51 -2.86 6.17 2.66
C HIS A 51 -2.93 4.65 2.80
N ILE A 52 -2.21 4.08 3.77
CA ILE A 52 -2.32 2.66 4.11
C ILE A 52 -3.75 2.34 4.55
N TYR A 53 -4.32 3.12 5.47
CA TYR A 53 -5.69 2.93 5.96
C TYR A 53 -6.72 2.98 4.82
N VAL A 54 -6.70 4.03 4.00
CA VAL A 54 -7.64 4.18 2.88
C VAL A 54 -7.51 3.01 1.89
N THR A 55 -6.29 2.57 1.60
CA THR A 55 -6.05 1.46 0.69
C THR A 55 -6.56 0.15 1.26
N PHE A 56 -6.35 -0.10 2.56
CA PHE A 56 -6.88 -1.26 3.26
C PHE A 56 -8.40 -1.38 3.10
N TYR A 57 -9.17 -0.31 3.35
CA TYR A 57 -10.64 -0.37 3.24
C TYR A 57 -11.13 -0.49 1.79
N ARG A 58 -10.39 0.05 0.82
CA ARG A 58 -10.69 -0.20 -0.61
C ARG A 58 -10.54 -1.68 -0.95
N LEU A 59 -9.47 -2.31 -0.49
CA LEU A 59 -9.24 -3.74 -0.66
C LEU A 59 -10.28 -4.59 0.10
N GLU A 60 -10.65 -4.18 1.31
CA GLU A 60 -11.72 -4.84 2.07
C GLU A 60 -13.05 -4.79 1.31
N SER A 61 -13.40 -3.66 0.70
CA SER A 61 -14.59 -3.53 -0.14
C SER A 61 -14.55 -4.47 -1.34
N VAL A 62 -13.41 -4.57 -2.02
CA VAL A 62 -13.22 -5.51 -3.14
C VAL A 62 -13.38 -6.97 -2.65
N TYR A 63 -12.79 -7.32 -1.51
CA TYR A 63 -12.92 -8.64 -0.91
C TYR A 63 -14.38 -8.96 -0.55
N LYS A 64 -15.09 -8.07 0.15
CA LYS A 64 -16.51 -8.24 0.52
C LYS A 64 -17.39 -8.44 -0.71
N LYS A 65 -17.16 -7.69 -1.79
CA LYS A 65 -17.84 -7.92 -3.07
C LYS A 65 -17.61 -9.35 -3.55
N THR A 66 -16.36 -9.83 -3.51
CA THR A 66 -16.04 -11.19 -3.95
C THR A 66 -16.75 -12.28 -3.15
N VAL A 67 -17.03 -12.07 -1.86
CA VAL A 67 -17.68 -13.06 -0.99
C VAL A 67 -19.21 -13.04 -1.13
N THR A 68 -19.80 -11.87 -1.38
CA THR A 68 -21.27 -11.67 -1.34
C THR A 68 -21.99 -11.95 -2.65
N THR A 69 -21.31 -11.83 -3.80
CA THR A 69 -21.94 -12.17 -5.09
C THR A 69 -21.69 -13.66 -5.41
N LEU A 70 -22.51 -14.25 -6.27
CA LEU A 70 -22.24 -15.59 -6.84
C LEU A 70 -21.06 -15.47 -7.84
N TRP A 71 -19.84 -15.32 -7.34
CA TRP A 71 -18.61 -15.12 -8.12
C TRP A 71 -18.13 -16.44 -8.73
N HIS A 72 -18.76 -16.88 -9.81
CA HIS A 72 -18.32 -18.06 -10.57
C HIS A 72 -17.88 -17.74 -11.99
N THR A 73 -17.92 -16.47 -12.43
CA THR A 73 -17.58 -16.14 -13.82
C THR A 73 -16.16 -15.59 -13.99
N PRO A 74 -15.49 -15.89 -15.12
CA PRO A 74 -14.18 -15.34 -15.45
C PRO A 74 -14.15 -13.80 -15.46
N LEU A 75 -15.27 -13.16 -15.83
CA LEU A 75 -15.40 -11.70 -15.90
C LEU A 75 -15.17 -11.06 -14.53
N HIS A 76 -15.83 -11.64 -13.52
CA HIS A 76 -15.73 -11.24 -12.14
C HIS A 76 -14.28 -11.36 -11.65
N PHE A 77 -13.63 -12.51 -11.82
CA PHE A 77 -12.20 -12.67 -11.50
C PHE A 77 -11.33 -11.55 -12.08
N LYS A 78 -11.48 -11.28 -13.40
CA LYS A 78 -10.69 -10.24 -14.09
C LYS A 78 -10.93 -8.86 -13.49
N LYS A 79 -12.18 -8.53 -13.13
CA LYS A 79 -12.55 -7.27 -12.50
C LYS A 79 -11.90 -7.13 -11.12
N THR A 80 -12.05 -8.11 -10.23
CA THR A 80 -11.41 -8.08 -8.90
C THR A 80 -9.91 -7.97 -8.99
N LYS A 81 -9.28 -8.76 -9.88
CA LYS A 81 -7.85 -8.68 -10.11
C LYS A 81 -7.43 -7.27 -10.52
N ARG A 82 -8.14 -6.66 -11.48
CA ARG A 82 -7.86 -5.30 -11.96
C ARG A 82 -8.02 -4.27 -10.84
N ASP A 83 -9.15 -4.28 -10.13
CA ASP A 83 -9.47 -3.32 -9.08
C ASP A 83 -8.43 -3.40 -7.95
N THR A 84 -8.06 -4.63 -7.56
CA THR A 84 -7.01 -4.88 -6.55
C THR A 84 -5.66 -4.33 -6.98
N LEU A 85 -5.22 -4.66 -8.21
CA LEU A 85 -3.94 -4.16 -8.74
C LEU A 85 -3.94 -2.63 -8.84
N GLN A 86 -5.04 -2.02 -9.25
CA GLN A 86 -5.16 -0.57 -9.34
C GLN A 86 -5.06 0.10 -7.96
N HIS A 87 -5.72 -0.44 -6.94
CA HIS A 87 -5.64 0.11 -5.59
C HIS A 87 -4.22 0.01 -5.01
N ILE A 88 -3.55 -1.13 -5.21
CA ILE A 88 -2.18 -1.31 -4.73
C ILE A 88 -1.19 -0.44 -5.52
N SER A 89 -1.30 -0.38 -6.84
CA SER A 89 -0.43 0.46 -7.68
C SER A 89 -0.57 1.95 -7.34
N ASN A 90 -1.80 2.43 -7.16
CA ASN A 90 -2.04 3.80 -6.72
C ASN A 90 -1.42 4.10 -5.35
N PHE A 91 -1.43 3.13 -4.44
CA PHE A 91 -0.76 3.25 -3.16
C PHE A 91 0.76 3.32 -3.33
N LEU A 92 1.36 2.41 -4.10
CA LEU A 92 2.81 2.34 -4.30
C LEU A 92 3.35 3.63 -4.93
N ASN A 93 2.68 4.15 -5.96
CA ASN A 93 3.06 5.42 -6.60
C ASN A 93 3.02 6.59 -5.59
N LYS A 94 2.01 6.63 -4.72
CA LYS A 94 1.93 7.66 -3.67
C LYS A 94 2.99 7.48 -2.61
N ALA A 95 3.30 6.23 -2.25
CA ALA A 95 4.30 5.93 -1.24
C ALA A 95 5.70 6.38 -1.69
N GLU A 96 6.06 6.14 -2.95
CA GLU A 96 7.32 6.60 -3.56
C GLU A 96 7.46 8.13 -3.53
N HIS A 97 6.37 8.86 -3.75
CA HIS A 97 6.38 10.34 -3.72
C HIS A 97 6.42 10.92 -2.29
N LEU A 98 6.07 10.12 -1.28
CA LEU A 98 6.10 10.54 0.12
C LEU A 98 7.44 10.24 0.78
N ASP A 99 8.15 9.21 0.32
CA ASP A 99 9.50 8.89 0.77
C ASP A 99 10.48 10.01 0.37
N THR A 100 10.36 10.51 -0.86
CA THR A 100 11.21 11.58 -1.42
C THR A 100 10.95 12.98 -0.87
N LYS A 101 9.79 13.24 -0.24
CA LYS A 101 9.42 14.58 0.26
C LYS A 101 9.63 14.77 1.77
N MET A 102 9.93 13.70 2.50
CA MET A 102 10.08 13.76 3.97
C MET A 102 11.52 14.05 4.42
N GLU A 103 12.52 14.02 3.54
CA GLU A 103 13.91 14.39 3.87
C GLU A 103 14.09 15.90 4.19
N TYR A 104 13.14 16.77 3.86
CA TYR A 104 13.30 18.23 4.02
C TYR A 104 12.84 18.81 5.36
N ARG A 105 12.53 17.99 6.38
CA ARG A 105 12.00 18.51 7.66
C ARG A 105 12.82 18.22 8.92
N MET A 106 14.09 17.85 8.77
CA MET A 106 15.04 17.88 9.88
C MET A 106 16.38 18.44 9.43
N GLN A 107 16.43 19.73 9.10
CA GLN A 107 17.66 20.48 9.37
C GLN A 107 17.65 20.81 10.87
N PRO A 108 18.58 20.28 11.68
CA PRO A 108 18.88 20.93 12.94
C PRO A 108 19.38 22.33 12.57
N GLN A 109 18.76 23.37 13.12
CA GLN A 109 19.41 24.68 13.17
C GLN A 109 20.71 24.49 13.94
N SER A 110 21.80 24.30 13.22
CA SER A 110 23.15 24.43 13.73
C SER A 110 23.33 25.90 14.09
N ALA A 111 23.00 26.27 15.33
CA ALA A 111 23.52 27.49 15.93
C ALA A 111 25.02 27.27 16.14
N ALA A 112 25.79 27.53 15.10
CA ALA A 112 27.24 27.54 15.14
C ALA A 112 27.69 28.73 15.99
N THR A 113 28.38 28.39 17.07
CA THR A 113 29.18 29.28 17.92
C THR A 113 30.36 29.86 17.14
N GLY A 114 30.66 31.15 17.37
CA GLY A 114 31.89 31.86 16.95
C GLY A 114 31.56 33.15 16.20
N MET A 115 32.09 34.34 16.51
CA MET A 115 33.36 34.70 17.14
C MET A 115 33.30 36.19 17.55
N GLN A 116 34.06 36.54 18.59
CA GLN A 116 34.32 37.89 19.13
C GLN A 116 34.82 38.90 18.08
N VAL A 117 34.45 40.19 18.17
CA VAL A 117 35.35 41.36 17.89
C VAL A 117 34.87 42.65 18.63
N ALA A 118 35.67 43.07 19.63
CA ALA A 118 36.16 44.43 19.96
C ALA A 118 35.28 45.69 20.17
N LEU A 119 35.61 46.36 21.29
CA LEU A 119 35.84 47.81 21.50
C LEU A 119 34.68 48.84 21.32
N ALA A 120 34.23 49.39 22.44
CA ALA A 120 34.36 50.82 22.80
C ALA A 120 34.03 51.04 24.28
#